data_AF-A0A2N3UC12-F1
#
_entry.id   AF-A0A2N3UC12-F1
#
_cell.length_a   1.000
_cell.length_b   1.000
_cell.length_c   1.000
_cell.angle_alpha   90.00
_cell.angle_beta   90.00
_cell.angle_gamma   90.00
#
_symmetry.space_group_name_H-M   'P 1'
#
loop_
_entity.id
_entity.type
_entity.pdbx_description
1 polymer ?
#
loop_
_entity_poly.entity_id
_entity_poly.type
_entity_poly.pdbx_seq_one_letter_code
_entity_poly.pdbx_strand_id
1 'polypeptide(L)'
;MHIEKKFAAGIARGLAYYAGGTALVWLTYLLFGWEYAHAPAAYHLVALLVLVIGAVLLIRRLITVFASPTDRYNKGALLVHVMAVVGFILFFKLIILNGALKRDTGDPIASEALTHHQKAPPLYPAGKQPDTTRHQATTPAYSNTPN
;
A
#
# COMPACT_ATOMS: atom_id res chain seq x y z
N MET A 1 41.41 13.02 -12.85
CA MET A 1 40.44 12.64 -13.91
C MET A 1 39.94 11.18 -13.87
N HIS A 2 40.79 10.13 -13.74
CA HIS A 2 40.29 8.74 -13.79
C HIS A 2 39.43 8.32 -12.57
N ILE A 3 39.69 8.93 -11.40
CA ILE A 3 38.95 8.69 -10.14
C ILE A 3 37.50 9.17 -10.24
N GLU A 4 37.27 10.35 -10.80
CA GLU A 4 35.93 10.95 -10.98
C GLU A 4 35.08 10.12 -11.95
N LYS A 5 35.70 9.59 -13.02
CA LYS A 5 35.02 8.73 -14.00
C LYS A 5 34.45 7.47 -13.35
N LYS A 6 35.18 6.82 -12.44
CA LYS A 6 34.70 5.61 -11.75
C LYS A 6 33.53 5.92 -10.80
N PHE A 7 33.59 7.04 -10.10
CA PHE A 7 32.51 7.48 -9.22
C PHE A 7 31.24 7.82 -10.01
N ALA A 8 31.36 8.63 -11.06
CA ALA A 8 30.25 8.99 -11.94
C ALA A 8 29.62 7.76 -12.62
N ALA A 9 30.43 6.78 -13.04
CA ALA A 9 29.92 5.52 -13.57
C ALA A 9 29.11 4.71 -12.53
N GLY A 10 29.51 4.77 -11.26
CA GLY A 10 28.75 4.20 -10.15
C GLY A 10 27.38 4.86 -9.99
N ILE A 11 27.34 6.20 -10.02
CA ILE A 11 26.08 6.98 -9.99
C ILE A 11 25.19 6.62 -11.17
N ALA A 12 25.73 6.65 -12.39
CA ALA A 12 24.98 6.37 -13.61
C ALA A 12 24.34 4.98 -13.58
N ARG A 13 25.04 3.96 -13.07
CA ARG A 13 24.47 2.62 -12.91
C ARG A 13 23.36 2.58 -11.86
N GLY A 14 23.54 3.27 -10.73
CA GLY A 14 22.49 3.38 -9.71
C GLY A 14 21.23 4.03 -10.28
N LEU A 15 21.40 5.14 -11.01
CA LEU A 15 20.30 5.85 -11.67
C LEU A 15 19.63 4.98 -12.74
N ALA A 16 20.40 4.29 -13.58
CA ALA A 16 19.86 3.39 -14.60
C ALA A 16 18.99 2.28 -14.01
N TYR A 17 19.37 1.74 -12.84
CA TYR A 17 18.57 0.74 -12.14
C TYR A 17 17.20 1.31 -11.73
N TYR A 18 17.18 2.46 -11.05
CA TYR A 18 15.92 3.07 -10.61
C TYR A 18 15.08 3.60 -11.77
N ALA A 19 15.70 4.21 -12.78
CA ALA A 19 15.02 4.65 -14.00
C ALA A 19 14.38 3.46 -14.74
N GLY A 20 15.10 2.34 -14.86
CA GLY A 20 14.58 1.10 -15.44
C GLY A 20 13.43 0.51 -14.63
N GLY A 21 13.56 0.49 -13.29
CA GLY A 21 12.48 0.06 -12.39
C GLY A 21 11.23 0.93 -12.52
N THR A 22 11.38 2.26 -12.55
CA THR A 22 10.27 3.20 -12.76
C THR A 22 9.62 3.00 -14.12
N ALA A 23 10.42 2.86 -15.20
CA ALA A 23 9.90 2.59 -16.53
C ALA A 23 9.10 1.28 -16.59
N LEU A 24 9.55 0.24 -15.87
CA LEU A 24 8.85 -1.04 -15.79
C LEU A 24 7.53 -0.93 -15.03
N VAL A 25 7.52 -0.22 -13.88
CA VAL A 25 6.29 0.05 -13.13
C VAL A 25 5.30 0.87 -13.97
N TRP A 26 5.81 1.88 -14.68
CA TRP A 26 4.99 2.70 -15.57
C TRP A 26 4.41 1.89 -16.73
N LEU A 27 5.22 1.06 -17.39
CA LEU A 27 4.76 0.19 -18.46
C LEU A 27 3.68 -0.79 -17.97
N THR A 28 3.86 -1.38 -16.80
CA THR A 28 2.87 -2.30 -16.22
C THR A 28 1.59 -1.57 -15.82
N TYR A 29 1.67 -0.32 -15.37
CA TYR A 29 0.49 0.52 -15.19
C TYR A 29 -0.24 0.80 -16.52
N LEU A 30 0.47 1.10 -17.61
CA LEU A 30 -0.16 1.32 -18.92
C LEU A 30 -0.82 0.05 -19.47
N LEU A 31 -0.20 -1.12 -19.28
CA LEU A 31 -0.70 -2.39 -19.79
C LEU A 31 -1.88 -2.95 -18.98
N PHE A 32 -1.83 -2.80 -17.66
CA PHE A 32 -2.80 -3.37 -16.73
C PHE A 32 -3.63 -2.29 -16.02
N GLY A 33 -3.69 -1.09 -16.61
CA GLY A 33 -4.39 0.08 -16.08
C GLY A 33 -5.82 -0.20 -15.64
N TRP A 34 -6.29 0.63 -14.70
CA TRP A 34 -7.32 0.32 -13.71
C TRP A 34 -8.70 -0.09 -14.23
N GLU A 35 -9.14 -1.30 -13.85
CA GLU A 35 -10.57 -1.64 -13.70
C GLU A 35 -10.86 -2.62 -12.52
N TYR A 36 -9.84 -3.07 -11.76
CA TYR A 36 -10.04 -4.07 -10.71
C TYR A 36 -9.95 -3.47 -9.29
N ALA A 37 -11.11 -3.17 -8.70
CA ALA A 37 -11.21 -2.50 -7.39
C ALA A 37 -10.87 -3.38 -6.17
N HIS A 38 -10.77 -4.71 -6.33
CA HIS A 38 -10.75 -5.64 -5.19
C HIS A 38 -9.40 -6.32 -4.92
N ALA A 39 -8.37 -6.12 -5.76
CA ALA A 39 -7.03 -6.69 -5.56
C ALA A 39 -5.94 -5.64 -5.81
N PRO A 40 -4.77 -5.75 -5.15
CA PRO A 40 -3.63 -4.88 -5.45
C PRO A 40 -3.27 -5.03 -6.93
N ALA A 41 -3.38 -3.95 -7.69
CA ALA A 41 -3.09 -3.99 -9.12
C ALA A 41 -1.65 -4.42 -9.39
N ALA A 42 -1.41 -5.12 -10.50
CA ALA A 42 -0.14 -5.76 -10.83
C ALA A 42 1.09 -4.82 -10.74
N TYR A 43 0.91 -3.54 -11.07
CA TYR A 43 1.98 -2.53 -10.95
C TYR A 43 2.46 -2.31 -9.50
N HIS A 44 1.62 -2.57 -8.48
CA HIS A 44 2.06 -2.55 -7.08
C HIS A 44 3.00 -3.72 -6.75
N LEU A 45 2.73 -4.91 -7.29
CA LEU A 45 3.60 -6.09 -7.11
C LEU A 45 4.96 -5.84 -7.78
N VAL A 46 4.95 -5.25 -8.97
CA VAL A 46 6.17 -4.88 -9.70
C VAL A 46 6.94 -3.80 -8.93
N ALA A 47 6.25 -2.80 -8.39
CA ALA A 47 6.88 -1.78 -7.55
C ALA A 47 7.52 -2.37 -6.29
N LEU A 48 6.82 -3.30 -5.62
CA LEU A 48 7.35 -4.03 -4.46
C LEU A 48 8.61 -4.82 -4.84
N LEU A 49 8.58 -5.51 -5.99
CA LEU A 49 9.73 -6.29 -6.46
C LEU A 49 10.95 -5.40 -6.73
N VAL A 50 10.76 -4.25 -7.39
CA VAL A 50 11.83 -3.26 -7.63
C VAL A 50 12.42 -2.77 -6.31
N LEU A 51 11.58 -2.55 -5.29
CA LEU A 51 12.02 -2.15 -3.95
C LEU A 51 12.85 -3.25 -3.28
N VAL A 52 12.40 -4.50 -3.30
CA VAL A 52 13.10 -5.65 -2.69
C VAL A 52 14.45 -5.87 -3.34
N ILE A 53 14.52 -5.91 -4.68
CA ILE A 53 15.78 -6.06 -5.41
C ILE A 53 16.70 -4.85 -5.12
N GLY A 54 16.13 -3.64 -5.05
CA GLY A 54 16.87 -2.43 -4.70
C GLY A 54 17.49 -2.50 -3.30
N ALA A 55 16.75 -3.03 -2.32
CA ALA A 55 17.23 -3.24 -0.96
C ALA A 55 18.36 -4.28 -0.88
N VAL A 56 18.24 -5.40 -1.61
CA VAL A 56 19.30 -6.42 -1.70
C VAL A 56 20.57 -5.82 -2.30
N LEU A 57 20.45 -5.02 -3.37
CA LEU A 57 21.58 -4.33 -3.99
C LEU A 57 22.23 -3.31 -3.04
N LEU A 58 21.43 -2.57 -2.28
CA LEU A 58 21.92 -1.64 -1.25
C LEU A 58 22.74 -2.40 -0.19
N ILE A 59 22.20 -3.48 0.38
CA ILE A 59 22.89 -4.29 1.41
C ILE A 59 24.21 -4.84 0.86
N ARG A 60 24.19 -5.44 -0.34
CA ARG A 60 25.39 -5.97 -0.97
C ARG A 60 26.47 -4.90 -1.14
N ARG A 61 26.10 -3.71 -1.60
CA ARG A 61 27.05 -2.59 -1.79
C ARG A 61 27.56 -2.05 -0.46
N LEU A 62 26.71 -1.99 0.56
CA LEU A 62 27.11 -1.59 1.90
C LEU A 62 28.22 -2.52 2.43
N ILE A 63 28.01 -3.84 2.35
CA ILE A 63 29.02 -4.85 2.71
C ILE A 63 30.30 -4.65 1.90
N THR A 64 30.17 -4.41 0.58
CA THR A 64 31.34 -4.25 -0.30
C THR A 64 32.14 -2.98 0.01
N VAL A 65 31.49 -1.88 0.42
CA VAL A 65 32.19 -0.65 0.82
C VAL A 65 33.01 -0.85 2.10
N PHE A 66 32.55 -1.68 3.04
CA PHE A 66 33.32 -2.05 4.22
C PHE A 66 34.47 -3.01 3.89
N ALA A 67 34.27 -3.95 2.96
CA ALA A 67 35.31 -4.88 2.52
C ALA A 67 36.37 -4.25 1.59
N SER A 68 36.03 -3.16 0.89
CA SER A 68 36.90 -2.50 -0.10
C SER A 68 36.68 -0.98 -0.11
N PRO A 69 37.19 -0.27 0.91
CA PRO A 69 36.90 1.16 1.12
C PRO A 69 37.53 2.08 0.06
N THR A 70 38.46 1.60 -0.76
CA THR A 70 39.05 2.38 -1.87
C THR A 70 38.19 2.35 -3.14
N ASP A 71 37.15 1.51 -3.20
CA ASP A 71 36.30 1.36 -4.38
C ASP A 71 35.31 2.53 -4.53
N ARG A 72 35.72 3.51 -5.35
CA ARG A 72 34.93 4.69 -5.68
C ARG A 72 33.69 4.38 -6.52
N TYR A 73 33.68 3.28 -7.29
CA TYR A 73 32.54 2.89 -8.11
C TYR A 73 31.37 2.45 -7.21
N ASN A 74 31.65 1.60 -6.24
CA ASN A 74 30.65 1.15 -5.29
C ASN A 74 30.14 2.29 -4.38
N LYS A 75 30.99 3.26 -4.03
CA LYS A 75 30.57 4.47 -3.31
C LYS A 75 29.59 5.33 -4.10
N GLY A 76 29.83 5.52 -5.40
CA GLY A 76 28.92 6.28 -6.27
C GLY A 76 27.54 5.63 -6.37
N ALA A 77 27.48 4.33 -6.53
CA ALA A 77 26.21 3.60 -6.56
C ALA A 77 25.53 3.54 -5.18
N LEU A 78 26.29 3.41 -4.10
CA LEU A 78 25.77 3.46 -2.72
C LEU A 78 25.07 4.79 -2.45
N LEU A 79 25.67 5.91 -2.88
CA LEU A 79 25.07 7.25 -2.74
C LEU A 79 23.67 7.29 -3.37
N VAL A 80 23.50 6.75 -4.57
CA VAL A 80 22.20 6.72 -5.25
C VAL A 80 21.18 5.90 -4.46
N HIS A 81 21.56 4.73 -3.94
CA HIS A 81 20.65 3.92 -3.12
C HIS A 81 20.26 4.62 -1.81
N VAL A 82 21.22 5.28 -1.13
CA VAL A 82 20.92 6.07 0.08
C VAL A 82 19.96 7.20 -0.24
N MET A 83 20.20 7.94 -1.32
CA MET A 83 19.30 9.00 -1.79
C MET A 83 17.90 8.46 -2.12
N ALA A 84 17.81 7.28 -2.74
CA ALA A 84 16.53 6.64 -3.03
C ALA A 84 15.77 6.26 -1.74
N VAL A 85 16.46 5.73 -0.72
CA VAL A 85 15.82 5.44 0.59
C VAL A 85 15.35 6.71 1.28
N VAL A 86 16.17 7.77 1.31
CA VAL A 86 15.77 9.05 1.89
C VAL A 86 14.56 9.63 1.14
N GLY A 87 14.60 9.62 -0.19
CA GLY A 87 13.48 10.05 -1.02
C GLY A 87 12.20 9.24 -0.76
N PHE A 88 12.33 7.92 -0.62
CA PHE A 88 11.20 7.04 -0.29
C PHE A 88 10.57 7.39 1.06
N ILE A 89 11.38 7.60 2.11
CA ILE A 89 10.90 7.99 3.44
C ILE A 89 10.17 9.34 3.38
N LEU A 90 10.75 10.33 2.69
CA LEU A 90 10.14 11.65 2.54
C LEU A 90 8.83 11.60 1.77
N PHE A 91 8.77 10.80 0.69
CA PHE A 91 7.55 10.58 -0.09
C PHE A 91 6.43 9.97 0.74
N PHE A 92 6.71 8.92 1.51
CA PHE A 92 5.72 8.31 2.40
C PHE A 92 5.24 9.28 3.48
N LYS A 93 6.16 10.05 4.08
CA LYS A 93 5.80 11.07 5.07
C LYS A 93 4.86 12.12 4.47
N LEU A 94 5.13 12.56 3.23
CA LEU A 94 4.29 13.51 2.51
C LEU A 94 2.89 12.95 2.24
N ILE A 95 2.80 11.69 1.79
CA ILE A 95 1.51 11.02 1.55
C ILE A 95 0.70 10.91 2.85
N ILE A 96 1.33 10.46 3.94
CA ILE A 96 0.65 10.30 5.22
C ILE A 96 0.17 11.66 5.74
N LEU A 97 1.01 12.69 5.66
CA LEU A 97 0.65 14.04 6.09
C LEU A 97 -0.49 14.64 5.25
N ASN A 98 -0.42 14.53 3.92
CA ASN A 98 -1.48 14.99 3.04
C ASN A 98 -2.78 14.21 3.25
N GLY A 99 -2.70 12.90 3.49
CA GLY A 99 -3.86 12.07 3.83
C GLY A 99 -4.50 12.47 5.16
N ALA A 100 -3.69 12.81 6.17
CA ALA A 100 -4.17 13.33 7.45
C ALA A 100 -4.85 14.70 7.27
N LEU A 101 -4.20 15.64 6.57
CA LEU A 101 -4.78 16.94 6.25
C LEU A 101 -6.11 16.82 5.51
N LYS A 102 -6.24 15.90 4.56
CA LYS A 102 -7.49 15.70 3.81
C LYS A 102 -8.64 15.17 4.69
N ARG A 103 -8.33 14.35 5.71
CA ARG A 103 -9.32 13.88 6.68
C ARG A 103 -9.76 14.98 7.63
N ASP A 104 -8.82 15.80 8.09
CA ASP A 104 -9.08 16.86 9.08
C ASP A 104 -9.76 18.08 8.46
N THR A 105 -9.51 18.35 7.17
CA THR A 105 -10.12 19.48 6.46
C THR A 105 -11.54 19.18 5.97
N GLY A 106 -11.93 17.90 5.91
CA GLY A 106 -13.25 17.41 5.48
C GLY A 106 -13.63 17.88 4.08
N ASP A 107 -13.60 17.01 3.07
CA ASP A 107 -14.11 17.38 1.73
C ASP A 107 -15.57 17.88 1.85
N PRO A 108 -15.87 19.19 1.67
CA PRO A 108 -17.21 19.73 1.88
C PRO A 108 -18.23 19.13 0.89
N ILE A 109 -17.73 18.55 -0.21
CA ILE A 109 -18.52 17.96 -1.30
C ILE A 109 -19.11 16.59 -0.91
N ALA A 110 -18.46 15.82 -0.02
CA ALA A 110 -18.99 14.51 0.41
C ALA A 110 -20.12 14.65 1.44
N SER A 111 -20.09 15.73 2.24
CA SER A 111 -21.06 15.99 3.31
C SER A 111 -22.43 16.44 2.77
N GLU A 112 -22.49 17.13 1.64
CA GLU A 112 -23.74 17.54 0.99
C GLU A 112 -24.48 16.36 0.34
N ALA A 113 -23.75 15.39 -0.21
CA ALA A 113 -24.34 14.20 -0.82
C ALA A 113 -24.98 13.26 0.22
N LEU A 114 -24.38 13.11 1.40
CA LEU A 114 -24.95 12.32 2.49
C LEU A 114 -26.12 13.01 3.21
N THR A 115 -26.11 14.34 3.32
CA THR A 115 -27.23 15.08 3.95
C THR A 115 -28.47 15.14 3.06
N HIS A 116 -28.33 15.10 1.73
CA HIS A 116 -29.50 15.03 0.84
C HIS A 116 -30.20 13.66 0.86
N HIS A 117 -29.48 12.56 1.08
CA HIS A 117 -30.09 11.23 1.10
C HIS A 117 -30.84 10.90 2.40
N GLN A 118 -30.56 11.62 3.49
CA GLN A 118 -31.20 11.44 4.79
C GLN A 118 -32.55 12.19 4.93
N LYS A 119 -32.93 12.97 3.90
CA LYS A 119 -34.22 13.69 3.87
C LYS A 119 -35.34 12.93 3.13
N ALA A 120 -35.11 11.67 2.76
CA ALA A 120 -36.18 10.79 2.30
C ALA A 120 -36.76 10.03 3.52
N PRO A 121 -38.02 10.28 3.93
CA PRO A 121 -38.64 9.47 4.96
C PRO A 121 -38.77 8.01 4.46
N PRO A 122 -38.54 7.01 5.31
CA PRO A 122 -38.76 5.62 4.92
C PRO A 122 -40.25 5.42 4.61
N LEU A 123 -40.55 5.12 3.35
CA LEU A 123 -41.83 4.56 2.93
C LEU A 123 -41.93 3.14 3.50
N TYR A 124 -42.44 3.02 4.72
CA TYR A 124 -42.93 1.75 5.23
C TYR A 124 -44.15 1.32 4.41
N PRO A 125 -44.17 0.14 3.78
CA PRO A 125 -45.43 -0.45 3.35
C PRO A 125 -46.21 -0.85 4.60
N ALA A 126 -47.39 -0.26 4.75
CA ALA A 126 -48.34 -0.62 5.79
C ALA A 126 -48.73 -2.10 5.68
N GLY A 127 -48.66 -2.81 6.79
CA GLY A 127 -49.39 -4.08 6.98
C GLY A 127 -48.51 -5.30 7.19
N LYS A 128 -48.12 -5.54 8.46
CA LYS A 128 -48.47 -6.76 9.22
C LYS A 128 -47.69 -6.76 10.53
N GLN A 129 -48.44 -6.54 11.61
CA GLN A 129 -48.02 -6.67 12.98
C GLN A 129 -47.79 -8.17 13.27
N PRO A 130 -46.61 -8.61 13.78
CA PRO A 130 -46.47 -9.97 14.26
C PRO A 130 -47.16 -10.10 15.62
N ASP A 131 -48.21 -10.92 15.61
CA ASP A 131 -49.07 -11.27 16.73
C ASP A 131 -48.27 -11.98 17.84
N THR A 132 -48.32 -11.43 19.04
CA THR A 132 -47.77 -12.02 20.25
C THR A 132 -48.74 -13.07 20.79
N THR A 133 -48.55 -14.33 20.45
CA THR A 133 -49.30 -15.43 21.08
C THR A 133 -48.37 -16.45 21.75
N ARG A 134 -48.27 -16.23 23.07
CA ARG A 134 -47.96 -17.14 24.16
C ARG A 134 -48.45 -18.58 23.92
N HIS A 135 -47.54 -19.55 23.97
CA HIS A 135 -47.87 -20.94 24.31
C HIS A 135 -46.90 -21.48 25.36
N GLN A 136 -47.40 -21.56 26.60
CA GLN A 136 -46.96 -22.53 27.59
C GLN A 136 -47.33 -23.93 27.07
N ALA A 137 -46.40 -24.86 27.12
CA ALA A 137 -46.72 -26.28 27.12
C ALA A 137 -45.81 -27.00 28.13
N THR A 138 -46.49 -27.57 29.11
CA THR A 138 -46.05 -28.38 30.24
C THR A 138 -45.32 -29.66 29.83
N THR A 139 -44.39 -30.07 30.68
CA THR A 139 -43.70 -31.38 30.76
C THR A 139 -44.67 -32.57 30.69
N PRO A 140 -44.18 -33.76 30.30
CA PRO A 140 -44.11 -34.82 31.31
C PRO A 140 -42.77 -35.56 31.34
N ALA A 141 -42.45 -36.05 32.54
CA ALA A 141 -41.28 -36.84 32.89
C ALA A 141 -41.60 -38.35 32.86
N TYR A 142 -40.61 -39.17 32.48
CA TYR A 142 -40.36 -40.59 32.87
C TYR A 142 -38.93 -40.89 32.37
N SER A 143 -37.88 -41.08 33.18
CA SER A 143 -37.53 -42.23 34.06
C SER A 143 -37.68 -43.56 33.31
N ASN A 144 -36.73 -44.50 33.20
CA ASN A 144 -35.69 -45.00 34.11
C ASN A 144 -34.83 -46.04 33.32
N THR A 145 -33.49 -45.94 33.28
CA THR A 145 -32.45 -46.80 33.96
C THR A 145 -32.12 -48.16 33.29
N PRO A 146 -31.11 -48.94 33.74
CA PRO A 146 -29.68 -48.68 33.99
C PRO A 146 -28.74 -49.81 33.45
N ASN A 147 -27.42 -49.64 33.69
CA ASN A 147 -26.33 -50.64 33.85
C ASN A 147 -26.39 -51.99 33.12
#